data_AF-A0A6G1ST99-F1
#
_entry.id   AF-A0A6G1ST99-F1
#
_cell.length_a   1.000
_cell.length_b   1.000
_cell.length_c   1.000
_cell.angle_alpha   90.00
_cell.angle_beta   90.00
_cell.angle_gamma   90.00
#
_symmetry.space_group_name_H-M   'P 1'
#
loop_
_entity.id
_entity.type
_entity.pdbx_description
1 polymer ?
#
loop_
_entity_poly.entity_id
_entity_poly.type
_entity_poly.pdbx_seq_one_letter_code
_entity_poly.pdbx_strand_id
1 'polypeptide(L)'
;MIDARSRAKGWTMTERLPERMTEAAEMLERFEGEWERARGVLEAREADEVLHGGAASGHADEASEEHGWTVGATYAHLARWMERGREQSRRSVAGEELLPPFDEASMSEQNEQWLAEDVQRGLEQAREWAEAAHAAWLADLRALPPERWTDTVRSNLDGNGFGHFTEHIEYAIEGVVDQADAWWARYTDIVDAAAGHELHAPGGGWMSAADYAHHARWMGQSRAALERRLRGEPPPADQEHEDVLNARWQAEDATLTLEAAKGRATEARAALLGRLREVPAEAWDGVVMRIAYDDPVWHLRTHLRWLIEGVEAQADDRWQRLTAALDAHPGEVLHHDGEPWTAVEVYGHLGHWIDAAIAVAEAGADGPAVAKQYPWREVNDRWAAEDRAMDLDTVRRRTVASREQLLTMLRDRPVEAWTGFGLAWARGNLAGHLDEHLGFLEAGRDE
;
A
#
# COMPACT_ATOMS: atom_id res chain seq x y z
N MET A 1 35.29 -20.77 -32.55
CA MET A 1 35.34 -20.46 -34.00
C MET A 1 35.51 -18.96 -34.31
N ILE A 2 35.80 -18.12 -33.31
CA ILE A 2 36.24 -16.73 -33.46
C ILE A 2 37.78 -16.74 -33.29
N ASP A 3 38.53 -17.13 -34.32
CA ASP A 3 40.01 -16.96 -34.29
C ASP A 3 40.60 -16.92 -35.71
N ALA A 4 39.96 -17.58 -36.69
CA ALA A 4 40.50 -17.60 -38.06
C ALA A 4 40.29 -16.28 -38.85
N ARG A 5 39.23 -15.50 -38.58
CA ARG A 5 38.97 -14.24 -39.31
C ARG A 5 39.74 -13.03 -38.76
N SER A 6 40.11 -13.04 -37.48
CA SER A 6 40.85 -11.95 -36.84
C SER A 6 42.31 -11.93 -37.28
N ARG A 7 42.92 -13.11 -37.47
CA ARG A 7 44.30 -13.25 -37.97
C ARG A 7 44.47 -12.78 -39.42
N ALA A 8 43.41 -12.87 -40.24
CA ALA A 8 43.48 -12.52 -41.66
C ALA A 8 43.54 -11.01 -41.94
N LYS A 9 43.25 -10.13 -40.97
CA LYS A 9 43.29 -8.68 -41.17
C LYS A 9 44.56 -7.99 -40.66
N GLY A 10 45.42 -8.66 -39.90
CA GLY A 10 46.67 -8.04 -39.40
C GLY A 10 46.46 -6.86 -38.45
N TRP A 11 45.25 -6.68 -37.91
CA TRP A 11 44.97 -5.65 -36.91
C TRP A 11 45.70 -6.05 -35.64
N THR A 12 46.71 -5.27 -35.27
CA THR A 12 47.45 -5.51 -34.03
C THR A 12 46.55 -5.15 -32.84
N MET A 13 46.60 -5.92 -31.75
CA MET A 13 45.79 -5.67 -30.54
C MET A 13 45.89 -4.22 -30.04
N THR A 14 46.98 -3.54 -30.36
CA THR A 14 47.26 -2.14 -30.04
C THR A 14 46.25 -1.15 -30.66
N GLU A 15 45.70 -1.44 -31.84
CA GLU A 15 44.82 -0.50 -32.56
C GLU A 15 43.41 -0.39 -31.95
N ARG A 16 42.97 -1.38 -31.16
CA ARG A 16 41.64 -1.39 -30.52
C ARG A 16 41.63 -1.00 -29.03
N LEU A 17 42.81 -0.71 -28.46
CA LEU A 17 42.91 -0.36 -27.05
C LEU A 17 42.10 0.91 -26.69
N PRO A 18 42.13 2.00 -27.49
CA PRO A 18 41.35 3.19 -27.17
C PRO A 18 39.84 2.94 -27.19
N GLU A 19 39.34 2.17 -28.17
CA GLU A 19 37.92 1.80 -28.28
C GLU A 19 37.45 1.02 -27.05
N ARG A 20 38.25 0.03 -26.60
CA ARG A 20 37.93 -0.76 -25.40
C ARG A 20 37.96 0.06 -24.11
N MET A 21 38.83 1.06 -24.02
CA MET A 21 38.87 1.96 -22.86
C MET A 21 37.61 2.82 -22.76
N THR A 22 37.16 3.36 -23.89
CA THR A 22 35.91 4.13 -23.95
C THR A 22 34.72 3.25 -23.60
N GLU A 23 34.60 2.07 -24.21
CA GLU A 23 33.51 1.12 -23.93
C GLU A 23 33.49 0.70 -22.44
N ALA A 24 34.65 0.38 -21.85
CA ALA A 24 34.75 0.05 -20.43
C ALA A 24 34.28 1.20 -19.52
N ALA A 25 34.67 2.44 -19.83
CA ALA A 25 34.26 3.62 -19.07
C ALA A 25 32.74 3.85 -19.16
N GLU A 26 32.16 3.75 -20.35
CA GLU A 26 30.72 3.88 -20.58
C GLU A 26 29.92 2.79 -19.84
N MET A 27 30.40 1.54 -19.83
CA MET A 27 29.74 0.46 -19.10
C MET A 27 29.82 0.62 -17.58
N LEU A 28 30.93 1.14 -17.04
CA LEU A 28 31.06 1.45 -15.62
C LEU A 28 30.12 2.58 -15.20
N GLU A 29 30.08 3.66 -15.99
CA GLU A 29 29.16 4.78 -15.76
C GLU A 29 27.70 4.31 -15.79
N ARG A 30 27.34 3.46 -16.76
CA ARG A 30 26.01 2.85 -16.83
C ARG A 30 25.70 1.95 -15.64
N PHE A 31 26.65 1.11 -15.21
CA PHE A 31 26.45 0.22 -14.06
C PHE A 31 26.18 1.01 -12.78
N GLU A 32 26.96 2.06 -12.51
CA GLU A 32 26.74 2.96 -11.37
C GLU A 32 25.42 3.72 -11.49
N GLY A 33 25.13 4.29 -12.67
CA GLY A 33 23.91 5.05 -12.90
C GLY A 33 22.63 4.22 -12.73
N GLU A 34 22.63 3.00 -13.24
CA GLU A 34 21.49 2.07 -13.12
C GLU A 34 21.34 1.52 -11.70
N TRP A 35 22.45 1.32 -10.97
CA TRP A 35 22.39 1.00 -9.54
C TRP A 35 21.74 2.14 -8.74
N GLU A 36 22.17 3.38 -8.96
CA GLU A 36 21.57 4.55 -8.29
C GLU A 36 20.09 4.74 -8.66
N ARG A 37 19.72 4.44 -9.92
CA ARG A 37 18.33 4.46 -10.37
C ARG A 37 17.50 3.40 -9.65
N ALA A 38 17.96 2.15 -9.62
CA ALA A 38 17.28 1.06 -8.91
C ALA A 38 17.15 1.36 -7.42
N ARG A 39 18.24 1.82 -6.78
CA ARG A 39 18.23 2.21 -5.36
C ARG A 39 17.21 3.32 -5.10
N GLY A 40 17.19 4.36 -5.93
CA GLY A 40 16.22 5.44 -5.79
C GLY A 40 14.77 4.97 -5.95
N VAL A 41 14.50 4.06 -6.90
CA VAL A 41 13.18 3.45 -7.09
C VAL A 41 12.77 2.62 -5.86
N LEU A 42 13.66 1.79 -5.34
CA LEU A 42 13.40 0.97 -4.15
C LEU A 42 13.23 1.81 -2.88
N GLU A 43 14.00 2.88 -2.70
CA GLU A 43 13.92 3.79 -1.54
C GLU A 43 12.65 4.65 -1.55
N ALA A 44 11.96 4.76 -2.68
CA ALA A 44 10.68 5.46 -2.79
C ALA A 44 9.47 4.61 -2.36
N ARG A 45 9.71 3.38 -1.89
CA ARG A 45 8.71 2.35 -1.58
C ARG A 45 8.79 1.97 -0.10
N GLU A 46 7.71 1.40 0.44
CA GLU A 46 7.70 0.95 1.83
C GLU A 46 8.46 -0.36 2.00
N ALA A 47 9.09 -0.57 3.17
CA ALA A 47 10.00 -1.69 3.40
C ALA A 47 9.38 -3.08 3.15
N ASP A 48 8.15 -3.26 3.62
CA ASP A 48 7.42 -4.53 3.59
C ASP A 48 6.53 -4.67 2.35
N GLU A 49 6.62 -3.71 1.43
CA GLU A 49 5.82 -3.69 0.23
C GLU A 49 6.32 -4.71 -0.80
N VAL A 50 5.40 -5.53 -1.29
CA VAL A 50 5.66 -6.46 -2.39
C VAL A 50 5.75 -5.69 -3.71
N LEU A 51 6.89 -5.81 -4.37
CA LEU A 51 7.18 -5.17 -5.66
C LEU A 51 6.72 -6.04 -6.83
N HIS A 52 6.98 -7.35 -6.76
CA HIS A 52 6.53 -8.35 -7.73
C HIS A 52 6.51 -9.76 -7.12
N GLY A 53 5.94 -10.72 -7.86
CA GLY A 53 5.68 -12.06 -7.34
C GLY A 53 4.47 -12.11 -6.38
N GLY A 54 4.01 -13.32 -6.07
CA GLY A 54 2.81 -13.55 -5.26
C GLY A 54 1.48 -13.36 -6.00
N ALA A 55 0.37 -13.32 -5.26
CA ALA A 55 -0.99 -13.26 -5.82
C ALA A 55 -1.22 -12.09 -6.80
N ALA A 56 -0.35 -11.07 -6.79
CA ALA A 56 -0.36 -9.94 -7.70
C ALA A 56 0.02 -10.29 -9.16
N SER A 57 0.81 -11.33 -9.41
CA SER A 57 1.35 -11.59 -10.77
C SER A 57 0.51 -12.50 -11.66
N GLY A 58 -0.62 -13.04 -11.17
CA GLY A 58 -1.50 -13.94 -11.94
C GLY A 58 -0.85 -15.24 -12.46
N HIS A 59 0.42 -15.46 -12.12
CA HIS A 59 1.28 -16.57 -12.56
C HIS A 59 1.97 -17.28 -11.38
N ALA A 60 1.53 -17.01 -10.16
CA ALA A 60 2.06 -17.59 -8.94
C ALA A 60 1.56 -19.04 -8.75
N ASP A 61 2.48 -19.98 -8.55
CA ASP A 61 2.18 -21.28 -7.90
C ASP A 61 1.92 -21.02 -6.40
N GLU A 62 1.14 -21.87 -5.72
CA GLU A 62 0.67 -21.67 -4.32
C GLU A 62 1.78 -21.27 -3.33
N ALA A 63 3.02 -21.71 -3.53
CA ALA A 63 4.16 -21.37 -2.66
C ALA A 63 4.68 -19.93 -2.86
N SER A 64 4.54 -19.36 -4.05
CA SER A 64 4.91 -17.98 -4.36
C SER A 64 3.83 -16.98 -3.93
N GLU A 65 2.57 -17.40 -3.81
CA GLU A 65 1.47 -16.57 -3.30
C GLU A 65 1.71 -16.09 -1.87
N GLU A 66 2.44 -16.85 -1.06
CA GLU A 66 2.65 -16.57 0.36
C GLU A 66 3.77 -15.55 0.62
N HIS A 67 4.75 -15.42 -0.29
CA HIS A 67 5.90 -14.53 -0.10
C HIS A 67 6.24 -13.80 -1.41
N GLY A 68 5.83 -12.54 -1.52
CA GLY A 68 6.24 -11.67 -2.63
C GLY A 68 7.65 -11.08 -2.45
N TRP A 69 8.25 -10.57 -3.53
CA TRP A 69 9.52 -9.85 -3.48
C TRP A 69 9.32 -8.48 -2.84
N THR A 70 9.56 -8.40 -1.54
CA THR A 70 9.54 -7.12 -0.82
C THR A 70 10.73 -6.24 -1.22
N VAL A 71 10.72 -4.94 -0.87
CA VAL A 71 11.90 -4.06 -1.08
C VAL A 71 13.16 -4.66 -0.46
N GLY A 72 13.06 -5.19 0.77
CA GLY A 72 14.17 -5.87 1.44
C GLY A 72 14.65 -7.12 0.70
N ALA A 73 13.72 -7.99 0.29
CA ALA A 73 14.06 -9.20 -0.46
C ALA A 73 14.71 -8.87 -1.81
N THR A 74 14.24 -7.82 -2.50
CA THR A 74 14.81 -7.35 -3.76
C THR A 74 16.24 -6.84 -3.59
N TYR A 75 16.55 -6.07 -2.54
CA TYR A 75 17.94 -5.69 -2.26
C TYR A 75 18.85 -6.91 -2.06
N ALA A 76 18.43 -7.88 -1.25
CA ALA A 76 19.19 -9.09 -1.01
C ALA A 76 19.38 -9.91 -2.30
N HIS A 77 18.35 -9.98 -3.14
CA HIS A 77 18.40 -10.63 -4.45
C HIS A 77 19.42 -9.98 -5.38
N LEU A 78 19.38 -8.65 -5.51
CA LEU A 78 20.35 -7.88 -6.29
C LEU A 78 21.78 -8.12 -5.77
N ALA A 79 21.98 -8.19 -4.45
CA ALA A 79 23.27 -8.50 -3.85
C ALA A 79 23.83 -9.85 -4.32
N ARG A 80 23.00 -10.91 -4.35
CA ARG A 80 23.39 -12.24 -4.83
C ARG A 80 23.81 -12.24 -6.30
N TRP A 81 23.02 -11.58 -7.15
CA TRP A 81 23.35 -11.47 -8.57
C TRP A 81 24.63 -10.67 -8.81
N MET A 82 24.86 -9.61 -8.04
CA MET A 82 26.11 -8.84 -8.09
C MET A 82 27.32 -9.68 -7.64
N GLU A 83 27.21 -10.43 -6.54
CA GLU A 83 28.28 -11.33 -6.09
C GLU A 83 28.57 -12.43 -7.11
N ARG A 84 27.53 -13.02 -7.71
CA ARG A 84 27.68 -14.02 -8.77
C ARG A 84 28.34 -13.43 -10.01
N GLY A 85 27.88 -12.26 -10.46
CA GLY A 85 28.43 -11.52 -11.60
C GLY A 85 29.91 -11.16 -11.39
N ARG A 86 30.24 -10.72 -10.17
CA ARG A 86 31.62 -10.46 -9.73
C ARG A 86 32.49 -11.72 -9.82
N GLU A 87 32.05 -12.84 -9.26
CA GLU A 87 32.79 -14.10 -9.29
C GLU A 87 32.98 -14.62 -10.73
N GLN A 88 31.94 -14.56 -11.56
CA GLN A 88 32.01 -14.95 -12.96
C GLN A 88 33.01 -14.07 -13.73
N SER A 89 33.07 -12.77 -13.43
CA SER A 89 34.03 -11.84 -14.02
C SER A 89 35.47 -12.17 -13.62
N ARG A 90 35.71 -12.47 -12.34
CA ARG A 90 37.03 -12.90 -11.82
C ARG A 90 37.53 -14.17 -12.49
N ARG A 91 36.69 -15.20 -12.56
CA ARG A 91 37.01 -16.48 -13.22
C ARG A 91 37.37 -16.27 -14.68
N SER A 92 36.58 -15.48 -15.41
CA SER A 92 36.86 -15.14 -16.80
C SER A 92 38.23 -14.46 -16.97
N VAL A 93 38.53 -13.48 -16.12
CA VAL A 93 39.80 -12.75 -16.14
C VAL A 93 40.98 -13.65 -15.79
N ALA A 94 40.81 -14.59 -14.86
CA ALA A 94 41.82 -15.58 -14.47
C ALA A 94 42.00 -16.70 -15.51
N GLY A 95 41.07 -16.86 -16.45
CA GLY A 95 41.05 -17.99 -17.40
C GLY A 95 40.60 -19.30 -16.74
N GLU A 96 39.84 -19.20 -15.65
CA GLU A 96 39.28 -20.34 -14.91
C GLU A 96 37.97 -20.81 -15.54
N GLU A 97 37.53 -22.00 -15.14
CA GLU A 97 36.22 -22.51 -15.51
C GLU A 97 35.12 -21.60 -14.93
N LEU A 98 34.27 -21.13 -15.85
CA LEU A 98 33.12 -20.29 -15.52
C LEU A 98 32.11 -21.05 -14.66
N LEU A 99 31.36 -20.32 -13.83
CA LEU A 99 30.20 -20.89 -13.14
C LEU A 99 29.21 -21.42 -14.18
N PRO A 100 28.50 -22.53 -13.88
CA PRO A 100 27.51 -23.08 -14.79
C PRO A 100 26.45 -22.02 -15.12
N PRO A 101 26.03 -21.90 -16.39
CA PRO A 101 24.88 -21.07 -16.72
C PRO A 101 23.65 -21.62 -16.00
N PHE A 102 22.73 -20.75 -15.62
CA PHE A 102 21.39 -21.21 -15.29
C PHE A 102 20.68 -21.59 -16.59
N ASP A 103 20.01 -22.73 -16.60
CA ASP A 103 18.87 -22.89 -17.50
C ASP A 103 17.65 -22.19 -16.88
N GLU A 104 16.64 -21.86 -17.68
CA GLU A 104 15.48 -21.07 -17.19
C GLU A 104 14.77 -21.75 -16.01
N ALA A 105 14.64 -23.09 -16.05
CA ALA A 105 14.00 -23.86 -14.99
C ALA A 105 14.79 -23.78 -13.66
N SER A 106 16.11 -23.97 -13.71
CA SER A 106 16.97 -23.83 -12.53
C SER A 106 17.07 -22.39 -12.03
N MET A 107 16.89 -21.38 -12.89
CA MET A 107 16.85 -19.99 -12.46
C MET A 107 15.61 -19.69 -11.60
N SER A 108 14.44 -20.18 -12.02
CA SER A 108 13.20 -20.00 -11.24
C SER A 108 13.31 -20.68 -9.86
N GLU A 109 13.70 -21.96 -9.84
CA GLU A 109 13.88 -22.72 -8.59
C GLU A 109 14.92 -22.06 -7.68
N GLN A 110 16.03 -21.56 -8.24
CA GLN A 110 17.06 -20.87 -7.47
C GLN A 110 16.55 -19.54 -6.90
N ASN A 111 15.78 -18.77 -7.68
CA ASN A 111 15.20 -17.50 -7.26
C ASN A 111 14.16 -17.71 -6.15
N GLU A 112 13.33 -18.76 -6.23
CA GLU A 112 12.39 -19.15 -5.17
C GLU A 112 13.12 -19.54 -3.89
N GLN A 113 14.19 -20.34 -4.00
CA GLN A 113 15.01 -20.68 -2.85
C GLN A 113 15.64 -19.43 -2.23
N TRP A 114 16.18 -18.52 -3.05
CA TRP A 114 16.75 -17.27 -2.56
C TRP A 114 15.71 -16.38 -1.92
N LEU A 115 14.50 -16.27 -2.49
CA LEU A 115 13.41 -15.51 -1.90
C LEU A 115 13.10 -16.00 -0.49
N ALA A 116 12.94 -17.31 -0.29
CA ALA A 116 12.69 -17.90 1.02
C ALA A 116 13.79 -17.59 2.05
N GLU A 117 15.05 -17.49 1.61
CA GLU A 117 16.17 -17.07 2.45
C GLU A 117 16.19 -15.54 2.68
N ASP A 118 15.87 -14.76 1.66
CA ASP A 118 16.07 -13.32 1.59
C ASP A 118 14.97 -12.56 2.36
N VAL A 119 13.73 -13.07 2.39
CA VAL A 119 12.65 -12.51 3.23
C VAL A 119 12.95 -12.56 4.73
N GLN A 120 13.91 -13.38 5.16
CA GLN A 120 14.34 -13.46 6.57
C GLN A 120 15.30 -12.33 6.95
N ARG A 121 15.78 -11.53 5.98
CA ARG A 121 16.68 -10.40 6.23
C ARG A 121 15.86 -9.13 6.42
N GLY A 122 16.21 -8.33 7.43
CA GLY A 122 15.66 -6.99 7.56
C GLY A 122 16.12 -6.08 6.41
N LEU A 123 15.30 -5.08 6.06
CA LEU A 123 15.59 -4.14 4.97
C LEU A 123 16.99 -3.51 5.08
N GLU A 124 17.37 -3.02 6.26
CA GLU A 124 18.68 -2.36 6.47
C GLU A 124 19.84 -3.32 6.16
N GLN A 125 19.76 -4.56 6.64
CA GLN A 125 20.78 -5.58 6.38
C GLN A 125 20.87 -5.94 4.90
N ALA A 126 19.73 -6.10 4.23
CA ALA A 126 19.69 -6.42 2.80
C ALA A 126 20.26 -5.27 1.96
N ARG A 127 19.92 -4.03 2.31
CA ARG A 127 20.45 -2.82 1.69
C ARG A 127 21.96 -2.70 1.86
N GLU A 128 22.47 -2.83 3.09
CA GLU A 128 23.92 -2.80 3.36
C GLU A 128 24.67 -3.86 2.56
N TRP A 129 24.10 -5.06 2.46
CA TRP A 129 24.68 -6.14 1.67
C TRP A 129 24.73 -5.79 0.18
N ALA A 130 23.65 -5.26 -0.39
CA ALA A 130 23.59 -4.87 -1.79
C ALA A 130 24.58 -3.72 -2.10
N GLU A 131 24.66 -2.70 -1.23
CA GLU A 131 25.62 -1.61 -1.36
C GLU A 131 27.07 -2.12 -1.31
N ALA A 132 27.38 -3.04 -0.39
CA ALA A 132 28.69 -3.66 -0.28
C ALA A 132 29.04 -4.53 -1.50
N ALA A 133 28.09 -5.32 -2.00
CA ALA A 133 28.27 -6.17 -3.18
C ALA A 133 28.51 -5.33 -4.45
N HIS A 134 27.71 -4.27 -4.64
CA HIS A 134 27.88 -3.31 -5.74
C HIS A 134 29.27 -2.66 -5.69
N ALA A 135 29.63 -2.06 -4.55
CA ALA A 135 30.90 -1.37 -4.37
C ALA A 135 32.10 -2.30 -4.61
N ALA A 136 32.01 -3.55 -4.16
CA ALA A 136 33.08 -4.53 -4.30
C ALA A 136 33.22 -5.03 -5.75
N TRP A 137 32.13 -5.19 -6.49
CA TRP A 137 32.20 -5.55 -7.91
C TRP A 137 32.72 -4.38 -8.75
N LEU A 138 32.23 -3.16 -8.49
CA LEU A 138 32.68 -1.95 -9.17
C LEU A 138 34.18 -1.71 -8.97
N ALA A 139 34.70 -1.91 -7.76
CA ALA A 139 36.13 -1.79 -7.46
C ALA A 139 36.97 -2.79 -8.27
N ASP A 140 36.52 -4.05 -8.39
CA ASP A 140 37.20 -5.05 -9.20
C ASP A 140 37.21 -4.67 -10.69
N LEU A 141 36.08 -4.21 -11.23
CA LEU A 141 35.95 -3.82 -12.64
C LEU A 141 36.85 -2.62 -12.98
N ARG A 142 36.89 -1.61 -12.10
CA ARG A 142 37.78 -0.44 -12.24
C ARG A 142 39.26 -0.79 -12.20
N ALA A 143 39.62 -1.88 -11.52
CA ALA A 143 41.00 -2.37 -11.44
C ALA A 143 41.42 -3.19 -12.68
N LEU A 144 40.48 -3.59 -13.55
CA LEU A 144 40.80 -4.37 -14.75
C LEU A 144 41.51 -3.49 -15.79
N PRO A 145 42.66 -3.95 -16.33
CA PRO A 145 43.25 -3.28 -17.47
C PRO A 145 42.39 -3.54 -18.74
N PRO A 146 42.42 -2.66 -19.75
CA PRO A 146 41.50 -2.70 -20.89
C PRO A 146 41.52 -4.03 -21.67
N GLU A 147 42.65 -4.73 -21.70
CA GLU A 147 42.79 -6.03 -22.36
C GLU A 147 42.07 -7.18 -21.62
N ARG A 148 41.67 -6.98 -20.36
CA ARG A 148 40.94 -7.97 -19.54
C ARG A 148 39.43 -7.76 -19.55
N TRP A 149 38.93 -6.73 -20.24
CA TRP A 149 37.50 -6.57 -20.53
C TRP A 149 37.07 -7.57 -21.61
N THR A 150 36.88 -8.83 -21.21
CA THR A 150 36.46 -9.92 -22.09
C THR A 150 34.98 -9.79 -22.47
N ASP A 151 34.55 -10.49 -23.52
CA ASP A 151 33.12 -10.61 -23.87
C ASP A 151 32.29 -11.12 -22.68
N THR A 152 32.85 -12.03 -21.87
CA THR A 152 32.19 -12.55 -20.68
C THR A 152 32.02 -11.48 -19.60
N VAL A 153 33.05 -10.66 -19.31
CA VAL A 153 32.91 -9.56 -18.33
C VAL A 153 31.82 -8.59 -18.79
N ARG A 154 31.79 -8.24 -20.08
CA ARG A 154 30.77 -7.36 -20.65
C ARG A 154 29.38 -7.96 -20.56
N SER A 155 29.20 -9.20 -21.01
CA SER A 155 27.92 -9.90 -20.96
C SER A 155 27.41 -10.10 -19.54
N ASN A 156 28.29 -10.31 -18.55
CA ASN A 156 27.88 -10.41 -17.15
C ASN A 156 27.44 -9.08 -16.57
N LEU A 157 28.10 -7.98 -16.93
CA LEU A 157 27.71 -6.65 -16.47
C LEU A 157 26.39 -6.22 -17.10
N ASP A 158 26.16 -6.60 -18.36
CA ASP A 158 24.90 -6.42 -19.08
C ASP A 158 23.77 -7.26 -18.46
N GLY A 159 23.99 -8.55 -18.23
CA GLY A 159 22.97 -9.43 -17.64
C GLY A 159 22.79 -9.23 -16.14
N ASN A 160 23.79 -9.59 -15.33
CA ASN A 160 23.69 -9.64 -13.85
C ASN A 160 23.89 -8.27 -13.18
N GLY A 161 24.29 -7.25 -13.94
CA GLY A 161 24.45 -5.88 -13.46
C GLY A 161 23.26 -5.03 -13.86
N PHE A 162 23.47 -4.13 -14.81
CA PHE A 162 22.47 -3.11 -15.13
C PHE A 162 21.22 -3.65 -15.84
N GLY A 163 21.29 -4.76 -16.58
CA GLY A 163 20.11 -5.41 -17.16
C GLY A 163 19.19 -5.91 -16.06
N HIS A 164 19.73 -6.62 -15.07
CA HIS A 164 18.95 -7.06 -13.92
C HIS A 164 18.40 -5.91 -13.06
N PHE A 165 19.16 -4.82 -12.89
CA PHE A 165 18.63 -3.60 -12.26
C PHE A 165 17.43 -3.03 -13.03
N THR A 166 17.51 -3.03 -14.36
CA THR A 166 16.43 -2.56 -15.23
C THR A 166 15.18 -3.43 -15.08
N GLU A 167 15.33 -4.76 -15.04
CA GLU A 167 14.21 -5.70 -14.82
C GLU A 167 13.46 -5.38 -13.52
N HIS A 168 14.16 -5.18 -12.40
CA HIS A 168 13.50 -4.85 -11.12
C HIS A 168 12.90 -3.44 -11.10
N ILE A 169 13.47 -2.49 -11.84
CA ILE A 169 12.84 -1.18 -12.04
C ILE A 169 11.53 -1.34 -12.81
N GLU A 170 11.51 -2.13 -13.88
CA GLU A 170 10.30 -2.41 -14.67
C GLU A 170 9.22 -3.08 -13.81
N TYR A 171 9.58 -4.07 -12.99
CA TYR A 171 8.66 -4.69 -12.03
C TYR A 171 8.09 -3.69 -11.03
N ALA A 172 8.91 -2.78 -10.50
CA ALA A 172 8.43 -1.76 -9.58
C ALA A 172 7.49 -0.74 -10.27
N ILE A 173 7.74 -0.42 -11.55
CA ILE A 173 6.88 0.46 -12.37
C ILE A 173 5.52 -0.17 -12.64
N GLU A 174 5.50 -1.44 -13.05
CA GLU A 174 4.24 -2.17 -13.28
C GLU A 174 3.47 -2.30 -11.96
N GLY A 175 4.16 -2.71 -10.89
CA GLY A 175 3.59 -2.87 -9.57
C GLY A 175 2.94 -1.60 -9.02
N VAL A 176 3.57 -0.42 -9.15
CA VAL A 176 2.98 0.83 -8.62
C VAL A 176 1.69 1.22 -9.33
N VAL A 177 1.59 1.00 -10.64
CA VAL A 177 0.39 1.35 -11.40
C VAL A 177 -0.76 0.41 -11.06
N ASP A 178 -0.49 -0.89 -10.95
CA ASP A 178 -1.50 -1.89 -10.60
C ASP A 178 -1.98 -1.71 -9.15
N GLN A 179 -1.06 -1.39 -8.24
CA GLN A 179 -1.40 -1.05 -6.87
C GLN A 179 -2.27 0.21 -6.80
N ALA A 180 -2.00 1.23 -7.60
CA ALA A 180 -2.85 2.40 -7.67
C ALA A 180 -4.28 2.07 -8.11
N ASP A 181 -4.46 1.11 -9.03
CA ASP A 181 -5.77 0.56 -9.43
C ASP A 181 -6.44 -0.21 -8.29
N ALA A 182 -5.72 -1.10 -7.61
CA ALA A 182 -6.24 -1.85 -6.47
C ALA A 182 -6.65 -0.94 -5.29
N TRP A 183 -5.79 0.02 -4.93
CA TRP A 183 -6.06 0.94 -3.82
C TRP A 183 -7.19 1.90 -4.11
N TRP A 184 -7.32 2.39 -5.35
CA TRP A 184 -8.46 3.19 -5.73
C TRP A 184 -9.78 2.42 -5.64
N ALA A 185 -9.82 1.19 -6.15
CA ALA A 185 -11.01 0.36 -6.05
C ALA A 185 -11.45 0.17 -4.59
N ARG A 186 -10.51 -0.21 -3.72
CA ARG A 186 -10.76 -0.35 -2.27
C ARG A 186 -11.19 0.96 -1.61
N TYR A 187 -10.47 2.04 -1.90
CA TYR A 187 -10.77 3.35 -1.34
C TYR A 187 -12.19 3.80 -1.70
N THR A 188 -12.58 3.71 -2.98
CA THR A 188 -13.91 4.10 -3.42
C THR A 188 -15.01 3.23 -2.84
N ASP A 189 -14.81 1.91 -2.74
CA ASP A 189 -15.75 0.98 -2.09
C ASP A 189 -16.04 1.41 -0.64
N ILE A 190 -14.99 1.74 0.12
CA ILE A 190 -15.11 2.17 1.51
C ILE A 190 -15.76 3.56 1.64
N VAL A 191 -15.27 4.55 0.89
CA VAL A 191 -15.74 5.94 1.01
C VAL A 191 -17.18 6.10 0.51
N ASP A 192 -17.58 5.32 -0.50
CA ASP A 192 -18.96 5.28 -0.97
C ASP A 192 -19.88 4.61 0.06
N ALA A 193 -19.44 3.52 0.70
CA ALA A 193 -20.21 2.86 1.74
C ALA A 193 -20.39 3.74 3.01
N ALA A 194 -19.49 4.70 3.22
CA ALA A 194 -19.55 5.70 4.28
C ALA A 194 -20.24 7.02 3.86
N ALA A 195 -20.85 7.09 2.67
CA ALA A 195 -21.45 8.30 2.15
C ALA A 195 -22.52 8.87 3.10
N GLY A 196 -22.46 10.19 3.32
CA GLY A 196 -23.39 10.90 4.20
C GLY A 196 -22.97 10.97 5.66
N HIS A 197 -21.78 10.45 5.99
CA HIS A 197 -21.23 10.57 7.33
C HIS A 197 -19.83 11.19 7.35
N GLU A 198 -19.42 11.73 8.51
CA GLU A 198 -18.06 12.22 8.71
C GLU A 198 -17.06 11.04 8.65
N LEU A 199 -16.00 11.19 7.88
CA LEU A 199 -14.98 10.15 7.70
C LEU A 199 -13.91 10.21 8.79
N HIS A 200 -13.59 11.41 9.30
CA HIS A 200 -12.51 11.62 10.26
C HIS A 200 -13.06 11.81 11.69
N ALA A 201 -12.22 12.31 12.60
CA ALA A 201 -12.61 12.65 13.96
C ALA A 201 -13.84 13.59 14.00
N PRO A 202 -14.69 13.48 15.05
CA PRO A 202 -15.89 14.28 15.19
C PRO A 202 -15.64 15.78 15.01
N GLY A 203 -16.45 16.44 14.18
CA GLY A 203 -16.43 17.89 13.99
C GLY A 203 -15.37 18.41 13.02
N GLY A 204 -14.64 17.52 12.34
CA GLY A 204 -13.67 17.89 11.30
C GLY A 204 -14.30 18.29 9.95
N GLY A 205 -15.59 18.01 9.73
CA GLY A 205 -16.30 18.34 8.48
C GLY A 205 -15.80 17.57 7.25
N TRP A 206 -14.99 16.53 7.43
CA TRP A 206 -14.50 15.66 6.36
C TRP A 206 -15.57 14.65 5.97
N MET A 207 -16.38 15.02 4.98
CA MET A 207 -17.36 14.14 4.34
C MET A 207 -16.76 13.50 3.08
N SER A 208 -17.35 12.42 2.55
CA SER A 208 -16.90 11.77 1.31
C SER A 208 -16.67 12.74 0.15
N ALA A 209 -17.51 13.78 0.00
CA ALA A 209 -17.32 14.79 -1.04
C ALA A 209 -16.04 15.62 -0.85
N ALA A 210 -15.72 16.01 0.39
CA ALA A 210 -14.49 16.74 0.70
C ALA A 210 -13.25 15.87 0.49
N ASP A 211 -13.33 14.59 0.87
CA ASP A 211 -12.25 13.61 0.74
C ASP A 211 -11.91 13.31 -0.72
N TYR A 212 -12.92 13.07 -1.57
CA TYR A 212 -12.73 12.96 -3.02
C TYR A 212 -12.12 14.23 -3.63
N ALA A 213 -12.61 15.42 -3.25
CA ALA A 213 -12.08 16.68 -3.76
C ALA A 213 -10.60 16.88 -3.37
N HIS A 214 -10.23 16.51 -2.14
CA HIS A 214 -8.86 16.53 -1.64
C HIS A 214 -7.93 15.64 -2.49
N HIS A 215 -8.29 14.38 -2.72
CA HIS A 215 -7.48 13.50 -3.58
C HIS A 215 -7.37 14.02 -5.02
N ALA A 216 -8.43 14.62 -5.57
CA ALA A 216 -8.37 15.22 -6.91
C ALA A 216 -7.30 16.32 -7.00
N ARG A 217 -7.17 17.16 -5.96
CA ARG A 217 -6.17 18.23 -5.88
C ARG A 217 -4.76 17.68 -5.81
N TRP A 218 -4.53 16.73 -4.91
CA TRP A 218 -3.21 16.12 -4.72
C TRP A 218 -2.74 15.35 -5.96
N MET A 219 -3.59 14.50 -6.55
CA MET A 219 -3.26 13.85 -7.82
C MET A 219 -2.97 14.85 -8.95
N GLY A 220 -3.67 15.99 -8.97
CA GLY A 220 -3.36 17.10 -9.87
C GLY A 220 -1.99 17.74 -9.63
N GLN A 221 -1.59 17.91 -8.37
CA GLN A 221 -0.26 18.39 -7.98
C GLN A 221 0.83 17.38 -8.36
N SER A 222 0.64 16.09 -8.05
CA SER A 222 1.56 15.03 -8.43
C SER A 222 1.76 14.97 -9.94
N ARG A 223 0.68 15.07 -10.73
CA ARG A 223 0.78 15.17 -12.18
C ARG A 223 1.60 16.40 -12.60
N ALA A 224 1.33 17.57 -12.03
CA ALA A 224 2.08 18.79 -12.36
C ALA A 224 3.57 18.65 -11.99
N ALA A 225 3.89 18.02 -10.86
CA ALA A 225 5.24 17.74 -10.41
C ALA A 225 5.96 16.77 -11.36
N LEU A 226 5.27 15.71 -11.80
CA LEU A 226 5.76 14.76 -12.80
C LEU A 226 6.13 15.49 -14.10
N GLU A 227 5.24 16.32 -14.63
CA GLU A 227 5.50 17.05 -15.88
C GLU A 227 6.72 17.99 -15.76
N ARG A 228 6.90 18.63 -14.61
CA ARG A 228 8.09 19.46 -14.35
C ARG A 228 9.35 18.60 -14.31
N ARG A 229 9.32 17.48 -13.59
CA ARG A 229 10.44 16.54 -13.46
C ARG A 229 10.91 16.06 -14.84
N LEU A 230 9.95 15.68 -15.70
CA LEU A 230 10.22 15.19 -17.06
C LEU A 230 10.76 16.27 -18.01
N ARG A 231 10.47 17.55 -17.73
CA ARG A 231 11.10 18.70 -18.43
C ARG A 231 12.45 19.12 -17.84
N GLY A 232 12.92 18.46 -16.78
CA GLY A 232 14.13 18.86 -16.05
C GLY A 232 13.97 20.19 -15.30
N GLU A 233 12.74 20.61 -15.02
CA GLU A 233 12.46 21.82 -14.25
C GLU A 233 12.63 21.52 -12.75
N PRO A 234 13.17 22.46 -11.96
CA PRO A 234 13.25 22.29 -10.51
C PRO A 234 11.84 22.22 -9.89
N PRO A 235 11.70 21.67 -8.67
CA PRO A 235 10.45 21.77 -7.93
C PRO A 235 10.07 23.25 -7.70
N PRO A 236 8.80 23.57 -7.41
CA PRO A 236 8.41 24.93 -7.01
C PRO A 236 9.22 25.37 -5.79
N ALA A 237 9.76 26.59 -5.81
CA ALA A 237 10.66 27.09 -4.77
C ALA A 237 9.97 27.29 -3.41
N ASP A 238 8.68 27.60 -3.42
CA ASP A 238 7.87 27.89 -2.24
C ASP A 238 6.52 27.18 -2.38
N GLN A 239 6.38 26.03 -1.73
CA GLN A 239 5.06 25.45 -1.50
C GLN A 239 4.57 25.92 -0.14
N GLU A 240 3.34 26.43 -0.13
CA GLU A 240 2.60 26.68 1.10
C GLU A 240 2.49 25.38 1.90
N HIS A 241 2.49 25.46 3.24
CA HIS A 241 2.39 24.30 4.11
C HIS A 241 1.13 23.47 3.78
N GLU A 242 1.23 22.15 3.80
CA GLU A 242 0.17 21.24 3.33
C GLU A 242 -1.17 21.48 4.05
N ASP A 243 -1.14 21.67 5.37
CA ASP A 243 -2.36 22.01 6.14
C ASP A 243 -3.07 23.28 5.65
N VAL A 244 -2.30 24.28 5.23
CA VAL A 244 -2.87 25.55 4.74
C VAL A 244 -3.44 25.36 3.33
N LEU A 245 -2.77 24.57 2.48
CA LEU A 245 -3.30 24.16 1.17
C LEU A 245 -4.61 23.38 1.33
N ASN A 246 -4.62 22.38 2.21
CA ASN A 246 -5.77 21.52 2.48
C ASN A 246 -6.96 22.32 3.02
N ALA A 247 -6.75 23.21 4.00
CA ALA A 247 -7.80 24.07 4.52
C ALA A 247 -8.38 25.01 3.45
N ARG A 248 -7.53 25.56 2.57
CA ARG A 248 -7.98 26.39 1.45
C ARG A 248 -8.79 25.58 0.45
N TRP A 249 -8.31 24.42 0.02
CA TRP A 249 -9.03 23.57 -0.93
C TRP A 249 -10.35 23.07 -0.37
N GLN A 250 -10.40 22.68 0.91
CA GLN A 250 -11.64 22.31 1.59
C GLN A 250 -12.68 23.45 1.52
N ALA A 251 -12.26 24.70 1.72
CA ALA A 251 -13.14 25.87 1.58
C ALA A 251 -13.56 26.14 0.13
N GLU A 252 -12.64 26.00 -0.84
CA GLU A 252 -12.93 26.18 -2.28
C GLU A 252 -13.90 25.12 -2.82
N ASP A 253 -13.80 23.90 -2.32
CA ASP A 253 -14.55 22.74 -2.80
C ASP A 253 -15.78 22.42 -1.93
N ALA A 254 -16.08 23.25 -0.91
CA ALA A 254 -17.18 23.07 0.04
C ALA A 254 -18.58 22.98 -0.62
N THR A 255 -18.74 23.50 -1.84
CA THR A 255 -20.01 23.47 -2.58
C THR A 255 -20.15 22.28 -3.53
N LEU A 256 -19.16 21.39 -3.61
CA LEU A 256 -19.23 20.23 -4.48
C LEU A 256 -20.24 19.20 -3.95
N THR A 257 -21.00 18.62 -4.87
CA THR A 257 -21.76 17.39 -4.57
C THR A 257 -20.80 16.21 -4.51
N LEU A 258 -21.22 15.13 -3.84
CA LEU A 258 -20.46 13.88 -3.81
C LEU A 258 -20.11 13.38 -5.22
N GLU A 259 -21.10 13.33 -6.12
CA GLU A 259 -20.90 12.91 -7.51
C GLU A 259 -19.88 13.81 -8.26
N ALA A 260 -19.95 15.13 -8.07
CA ALA A 260 -19.02 16.05 -8.73
C ALA A 260 -17.59 15.90 -8.20
N ALA A 261 -17.42 15.75 -6.89
CA ALA A 261 -16.12 15.51 -6.28
C ALA A 261 -15.52 14.16 -6.71
N LYS A 262 -16.33 13.10 -6.70
CA LYS A 262 -15.92 11.76 -7.16
C LYS A 262 -15.54 11.76 -8.64
N GLY A 263 -16.31 12.44 -9.48
CA GLY A 263 -15.99 12.64 -10.90
C GLY A 263 -14.63 13.31 -11.09
N ARG A 264 -14.39 14.42 -10.39
CA ARG A 264 -13.10 15.13 -10.42
C ARG A 264 -11.93 14.25 -9.97
N ALA A 265 -12.10 13.50 -8.89
CA ALA A 265 -11.07 12.62 -8.37
C ALA A 265 -10.74 11.48 -9.36
N THR A 266 -11.77 10.88 -9.96
CA THR A 266 -11.63 9.84 -10.98
C THR A 266 -10.90 10.37 -12.22
N GLU A 267 -11.25 11.57 -12.68
CA GLU A 267 -10.59 12.23 -13.82
C GLU A 267 -9.12 12.58 -13.52
N ALA A 268 -8.84 13.16 -12.35
CA ALA A 268 -7.48 13.51 -11.93
C ALA A 268 -6.59 12.27 -11.84
N ARG A 269 -7.11 11.19 -11.26
CA ARG A 269 -6.46 9.87 -11.20
C ARG A 269 -6.16 9.32 -12.58
N ALA A 270 -7.18 9.24 -13.45
CA ALA A 270 -7.02 8.71 -14.79
C ALA A 270 -5.97 9.51 -15.59
N ALA A 271 -5.93 10.83 -15.40
CA ALA A 271 -4.95 11.69 -16.04
C ALA A 271 -3.52 11.48 -15.49
N LEU A 272 -3.36 11.28 -14.17
CA LEU A 272 -2.06 10.97 -13.56
C LEU A 272 -1.54 9.60 -14.04
N LEU A 273 -2.36 8.54 -13.92
CA LEU A 273 -1.96 7.20 -14.32
C LEU A 273 -1.73 7.08 -15.83
N GLY A 274 -2.55 7.76 -16.65
CA GLY A 274 -2.32 7.87 -18.08
C GLY A 274 -0.94 8.46 -18.37
N ARG A 275 -0.56 9.52 -17.64
CA ARG A 275 0.76 10.13 -17.81
C ARG A 275 1.90 9.23 -17.33
N LEU A 276 1.75 8.54 -16.20
CA LEU A 276 2.76 7.61 -15.67
C LEU A 276 3.06 6.47 -16.66
N ARG A 277 2.02 5.91 -17.29
CA ARG A 277 2.17 4.88 -18.32
C ARG A 277 2.91 5.35 -19.58
N GLU A 278 2.98 6.65 -19.82
CA GLU A 278 3.71 7.26 -20.94
C GLU A 278 5.14 7.67 -20.57
N VAL A 279 5.57 7.50 -19.31
CA VAL A 279 6.94 7.82 -18.89
C VAL A 279 7.88 6.74 -19.42
N PRO A 280 8.90 7.10 -20.22
CA PRO A 280 9.90 6.14 -20.70
C PRO A 280 10.64 5.48 -19.53
N ALA A 281 10.96 4.19 -19.64
CA ALA A 281 11.62 3.40 -18.59
C ALA A 281 12.90 4.08 -18.06
N GLU A 282 13.68 4.70 -18.95
CA GLU A 282 14.91 5.41 -18.62
C GLU A 282 14.71 6.70 -17.79
N ALA A 283 13.49 7.26 -17.80
CA ALA A 283 13.14 8.45 -17.04
C ALA A 283 12.63 8.12 -15.63
N TRP A 284 12.39 6.84 -15.32
CA TRP A 284 11.99 6.41 -13.99
C TRP A 284 13.19 6.41 -13.05
N ASP A 285 13.20 7.38 -12.15
CA ASP A 285 14.11 7.46 -11.01
C ASP A 285 13.33 7.46 -9.69
N GLY A 286 14.03 7.59 -8.56
CA GLY A 286 13.37 7.64 -7.25
C GLY A 286 12.41 8.82 -7.08
N VAL A 287 12.58 9.93 -7.82
CA VAL A 287 11.65 11.07 -7.73
C VAL A 287 10.37 10.77 -8.49
N VAL A 288 10.47 10.22 -9.70
CA VAL A 288 9.31 9.78 -10.49
C VAL A 288 8.57 8.67 -9.77
N MET A 289 9.28 7.68 -9.23
CA MET A 289 8.68 6.59 -8.45
C MET A 289 7.93 7.12 -7.23
N ARG A 290 8.53 8.06 -6.47
CA ARG A 290 7.85 8.68 -5.34
C ARG A 290 6.58 9.41 -5.74
N ILE A 291 6.59 10.18 -6.83
CA ILE A 291 5.37 10.83 -7.37
C ILE A 291 4.31 9.79 -7.78
N ALA A 292 4.75 8.69 -8.39
CA ALA A 292 3.87 7.60 -8.78
C ALA A 292 3.29 6.83 -7.58
N TYR A 293 3.93 6.89 -6.42
CA TYR A 293 3.55 6.15 -5.22
C TYR A 293 2.75 6.99 -4.22
N ASP A 294 3.23 8.18 -3.88
CA ASP A 294 2.74 8.99 -2.76
C ASP A 294 1.22 9.21 -2.86
N ASP A 295 0.73 9.84 -3.93
CA ASP A 295 -0.69 10.19 -4.02
C ASP A 295 -1.64 9.06 -4.45
N PRO A 296 -1.33 8.25 -5.47
CA PRO A 296 -2.28 7.26 -5.95
C PRO A 296 -2.22 5.93 -5.17
N VAL A 297 -1.25 5.73 -4.26
CA VAL A 297 -1.14 4.54 -3.42
C VAL A 297 -1.09 4.89 -1.94
N TRP A 298 0.00 5.52 -1.49
CA TRP A 298 0.26 5.73 -0.06
C TRP A 298 -0.78 6.65 0.60
N HIS A 299 -1.18 7.71 -0.09
CA HIS A 299 -2.13 8.70 0.39
C HIS A 299 -3.54 8.11 0.52
N LEU A 300 -3.98 7.29 -0.44
CA LEU A 300 -5.25 6.55 -0.34
C LEU A 300 -5.23 5.59 0.86
N ARG A 301 -4.14 4.83 1.02
CA ARG A 301 -3.95 3.91 2.16
C ARG A 301 -4.00 4.66 3.49
N THR A 302 -3.35 5.82 3.56
CA THR A 302 -3.32 6.67 4.75
C THR A 302 -4.70 7.20 5.12
N HIS A 303 -5.49 7.67 4.15
CA HIS A 303 -6.87 8.12 4.39
C HIS A 303 -7.78 6.97 4.86
N LEU A 304 -7.62 5.76 4.31
CA LEU A 304 -8.36 4.60 4.79
C LEU A 304 -8.06 4.28 6.26
N ARG A 305 -6.80 4.40 6.69
CA ARG A 305 -6.45 4.28 8.12
C ARG A 305 -7.12 5.37 8.96
N TRP A 306 -7.09 6.63 8.51
CA TRP A 306 -7.76 7.73 9.22
C TRP A 306 -9.27 7.55 9.30
N LEU A 307 -9.89 6.90 8.32
CA LEU A 307 -11.31 6.58 8.35
C LEU A 307 -11.60 5.54 9.44
N ILE A 308 -10.77 4.50 9.57
CA ILE A 308 -10.90 3.50 10.65
C ILE A 308 -10.73 4.18 12.02
N GLU A 309 -9.68 4.99 12.19
CA GLU A 309 -9.45 5.78 13.41
C GLU A 309 -10.62 6.75 13.71
N GLY A 310 -11.21 7.34 12.66
CA GLY A 310 -12.39 8.19 12.74
C GLY A 310 -13.62 7.45 13.25
N VAL A 311 -13.85 6.20 12.80
CA VAL A 311 -14.92 5.33 13.32
C VAL A 311 -14.72 5.07 14.81
N GLU A 312 -13.49 4.79 15.26
CA GLU A 312 -13.20 4.59 16.69
C GLU A 312 -13.48 5.85 17.51
N ALA A 313 -12.96 7.00 17.09
CA ALA A 313 -13.14 8.27 17.81
C ALA A 313 -14.62 8.65 17.90
N GLN A 314 -15.38 8.43 16.82
CA GLN A 314 -16.82 8.64 16.78
C GLN A 314 -17.57 7.70 17.72
N ALA A 315 -17.18 6.43 17.76
CA ALA A 315 -17.77 5.42 18.65
C ALA A 315 -17.47 5.69 20.12
N ASP A 316 -16.27 6.16 20.46
CA ASP A 316 -15.87 6.57 21.82
C ASP A 316 -16.71 7.74 22.32
N ASP A 317 -16.83 8.82 21.55
CA ASP A 317 -17.63 10.00 21.92
C ASP A 317 -19.10 9.62 22.19
N ARG A 318 -19.71 8.90 21.24
CA ARG A 318 -21.13 8.49 21.32
C ARG A 318 -21.38 7.53 22.47
N TRP A 319 -20.46 6.58 22.69
CA TRP A 319 -20.56 5.62 23.78
C TRP A 319 -20.53 6.33 25.14
N GLN A 320 -19.62 7.29 25.33
CA GLN A 320 -19.54 8.06 26.58
C GLN A 320 -20.82 8.84 26.84
N ARG A 321 -21.35 9.52 25.81
CA ARG A 321 -22.61 10.28 25.91
C ARG A 321 -23.79 9.38 26.26
N LEU A 322 -23.94 8.27 25.54
CA LEU A 322 -25.07 7.36 25.71
C LEU A 322 -25.02 6.69 27.09
N THR A 323 -23.90 6.07 27.44
CA THR A 323 -23.78 5.35 28.71
C THR A 323 -23.94 6.26 29.93
N ALA A 324 -23.48 7.51 29.86
CA ALA A 324 -23.74 8.50 30.91
C ALA A 324 -25.26 8.77 31.09
N ALA A 325 -26.03 8.82 30.00
CA ALA A 325 -27.47 8.99 30.08
C ALA A 325 -28.18 7.73 30.60
N LEU A 326 -27.79 6.54 30.13
CA LEU A 326 -28.35 5.27 30.61
C LEU A 326 -28.11 5.07 32.12
N ASP A 327 -26.89 5.34 32.58
CA ASP A 327 -26.49 5.17 33.97
C ASP A 327 -27.18 6.17 34.92
N ALA A 328 -27.53 7.36 34.42
CA ALA A 328 -28.26 8.36 35.20
C ALA A 328 -29.74 7.99 35.41
N HIS A 329 -30.31 7.15 34.53
CA HIS A 329 -31.75 6.85 34.48
C HIS A 329 -32.04 5.34 34.36
N PRO A 330 -31.50 4.50 35.27
CA PRO A 330 -31.46 3.04 35.07
C PRO A 330 -32.83 2.35 35.04
N GLY A 331 -33.87 2.94 35.64
CA GLY A 331 -35.23 2.39 35.71
C GLY A 331 -36.30 3.20 34.98
N GLU A 332 -35.91 4.28 34.30
CA GLU A 332 -36.84 5.08 33.52
C GLU A 332 -37.06 4.46 32.14
N VAL A 333 -38.22 4.75 31.54
CA VAL A 333 -38.45 4.40 30.14
C VAL A 333 -37.77 5.44 29.28
N LEU A 334 -36.80 4.99 28.50
CA LEU A 334 -35.88 5.83 27.73
C LEU A 334 -36.33 6.06 26.30
N HIS A 335 -37.07 5.12 25.70
CA HIS A 335 -37.81 5.32 24.46
C HIS A 335 -38.91 4.26 24.24
N HIS A 336 -39.79 4.53 23.28
CA HIS A 336 -40.94 3.70 22.93
C HIS A 336 -40.89 3.29 21.45
N ASP A 337 -40.09 2.27 21.11
CA ASP A 337 -40.21 1.61 19.79
C ASP A 337 -41.15 0.41 19.90
N GLY A 338 -42.45 0.71 20.07
CA GLY A 338 -43.50 -0.28 20.29
C GLY A 338 -43.63 -0.79 21.74
N GLU A 339 -42.52 -1.04 22.42
CA GLU A 339 -42.46 -1.45 23.84
C GLU A 339 -41.59 -0.46 24.65
N PRO A 340 -41.80 -0.29 25.97
CA PRO A 340 -40.95 0.55 26.80
C PRO A 340 -39.57 -0.09 27.00
N TRP A 341 -38.50 0.67 26.72
CA TRP A 341 -37.12 0.25 26.93
C TRP A 341 -36.50 1.03 28.09
N THR A 342 -35.88 0.33 29.04
CA THR A 342 -35.05 0.91 30.10
C THR A 342 -33.57 0.82 29.73
N ALA A 343 -32.68 1.25 30.62
CA ALA A 343 -31.24 1.10 30.41
C ALA A 343 -30.83 -0.36 30.18
N VAL A 344 -31.52 -1.34 30.81
CA VAL A 344 -31.23 -2.77 30.64
C VAL A 344 -31.45 -3.21 29.19
N GLU A 345 -32.61 -2.87 28.61
CA GLU A 345 -32.92 -3.23 27.23
C GLU A 345 -32.02 -2.52 26.24
N VAL A 346 -31.68 -1.23 26.45
CA VAL A 346 -30.79 -0.51 25.53
C VAL A 346 -29.38 -1.09 25.54
N TYR A 347 -28.78 -1.34 26.72
CA TYR A 347 -27.47 -1.97 26.79
C TYR A 347 -27.47 -3.36 26.13
N GLY A 348 -28.47 -4.18 26.43
CA GLY A 348 -28.58 -5.54 25.89
C GLY A 348 -28.70 -5.53 24.38
N HIS A 349 -29.62 -4.72 23.85
CA HIS A 349 -29.82 -4.53 22.43
C HIS A 349 -28.54 -4.13 21.70
N LEU A 350 -27.82 -3.12 22.22
CA LEU A 350 -26.54 -2.71 21.65
C LEU A 350 -25.52 -3.85 21.68
N GLY A 351 -25.44 -4.61 22.77
CA GLY A 351 -24.51 -5.73 22.91
C GLY A 351 -24.73 -6.80 21.85
N HIS A 352 -25.98 -7.23 21.66
CA HIS A 352 -26.32 -8.23 20.64
C HIS A 352 -26.04 -7.75 19.21
N TRP A 353 -26.33 -6.49 18.90
CA TRP A 353 -26.06 -5.95 17.56
C TRP A 353 -24.57 -5.74 17.29
N ILE A 354 -23.78 -5.37 18.31
CA ILE A 354 -22.32 -5.33 18.21
C ILE A 354 -21.75 -6.75 18.01
N ASP A 355 -22.22 -7.74 18.76
CA ASP A 355 -21.84 -9.16 18.60
C ASP A 355 -22.14 -9.64 17.16
N ALA A 356 -23.33 -9.32 16.65
CA ALA A 356 -23.72 -9.65 15.28
C ALA A 356 -22.85 -8.91 14.25
N ALA A 357 -22.51 -7.65 14.50
CA ALA A 357 -21.65 -6.85 13.62
C ALA A 357 -20.24 -7.42 13.52
N ILE A 358 -19.67 -7.96 14.61
CA ILE A 358 -18.37 -8.65 14.58
C ILE A 358 -18.42 -9.81 13.57
N ALA A 359 -19.38 -10.72 13.72
CA ALA A 359 -19.49 -11.88 12.84
C ALA A 359 -19.71 -11.48 11.37
N VAL A 360 -20.48 -10.42 11.11
CA VAL A 360 -20.72 -9.93 9.75
C VAL A 360 -19.50 -9.21 9.17
N ALA A 361 -18.80 -8.40 9.96
CA ALA A 361 -17.59 -7.72 9.52
C ALA A 361 -16.44 -8.70 9.28
N GLU A 362 -16.34 -9.77 10.08
CA GLU A 362 -15.45 -10.90 9.82
C GLU A 362 -15.76 -11.56 8.47
N ALA A 363 -17.02 -11.96 8.24
CA ALA A 363 -17.40 -12.62 7.00
C ALA A 363 -17.32 -11.71 5.76
N GLY A 364 -17.65 -10.42 5.92
CA GLY A 364 -17.67 -9.43 4.84
C GLY A 364 -16.29 -8.93 4.44
N ALA A 365 -15.27 -9.19 5.25
CA ALA A 365 -13.88 -8.93 4.90
C ALA A 365 -13.29 -10.02 3.99
N ASP A 366 -13.80 -11.25 4.09
CA ASP A 366 -13.27 -12.41 3.36
C ASP A 366 -14.11 -12.81 2.12
N GLY A 367 -15.22 -12.12 1.84
CA GLY A 367 -16.12 -12.54 0.78
C GLY A 367 -17.29 -11.59 0.47
N PRO A 368 -18.14 -11.97 -0.51
CA PRO A 368 -19.25 -11.13 -0.93
C PRO A 368 -20.25 -10.89 0.21
N ALA A 369 -20.82 -9.69 0.23
CA ALA A 369 -21.80 -9.25 1.22
C ALA A 369 -22.86 -10.32 1.49
N VAL A 370 -22.94 -10.78 2.74
CA VAL A 370 -24.02 -11.67 3.17
C VAL A 370 -25.29 -10.85 3.24
N ALA A 371 -26.25 -11.13 2.35
CA ALA A 371 -27.52 -10.43 2.33
C ALA A 371 -28.22 -10.56 3.69
N LYS A 372 -28.61 -9.44 4.30
CA LYS A 372 -29.41 -9.40 5.52
C LYS A 372 -30.72 -10.17 5.29
N GLN A 373 -30.81 -11.38 5.85
CA GLN A 373 -32.09 -12.08 6.04
C GLN A 373 -32.30 -12.35 7.52
N TYR A 374 -32.19 -11.31 8.33
CA TYR A 374 -32.66 -11.38 9.72
C TYR A 374 -34.08 -10.84 9.77
N PRO A 375 -35.06 -11.60 10.29
CA PRO A 375 -36.34 -11.03 10.72
C PRO A 375 -36.06 -10.15 11.95
N TRP A 376 -35.51 -8.95 11.72
CA TRP A 376 -34.90 -8.10 12.74
C TRP A 376 -35.83 -7.84 13.92
N ARG A 377 -37.14 -7.69 13.66
CA ARG A 377 -38.15 -7.53 14.71
C ARG A 377 -38.26 -8.75 15.61
N GLU A 378 -38.36 -9.95 15.03
CA GLU A 378 -38.44 -11.20 15.80
C GLU A 378 -37.16 -11.45 16.62
N VAL A 379 -36.01 -11.09 16.04
CA VAL A 379 -34.71 -11.18 16.71
C VAL A 379 -34.61 -10.19 17.87
N ASN A 380 -35.01 -8.93 17.66
CA ASN A 380 -35.03 -7.90 18.69
C ASN A 380 -36.00 -8.24 19.83
N ASP A 381 -37.20 -8.73 19.51
CA ASP A 381 -38.20 -9.12 20.52
C ASP A 381 -37.67 -10.27 21.41
N ARG A 382 -36.99 -11.24 20.79
CA ARG A 382 -36.34 -12.34 21.53
C ARG A 382 -35.21 -11.82 22.42
N TRP A 383 -34.30 -11.01 21.90
CA TRP A 383 -33.17 -10.47 22.66
C TRP A 383 -33.64 -9.57 23.81
N ALA A 384 -34.64 -8.72 23.58
CA ALA A 384 -35.22 -7.90 24.65
C ALA A 384 -35.80 -8.77 25.78
N ALA A 385 -36.43 -9.91 25.46
CA ALA A 385 -36.93 -10.83 26.47
C ALA A 385 -35.79 -11.54 27.25
N GLU A 386 -34.68 -11.87 26.58
CA GLU A 386 -33.48 -12.43 27.22
C GLU A 386 -32.82 -11.41 28.16
N ASP A 387 -32.67 -10.16 27.70
CA ASP A 387 -31.98 -9.11 28.43
C ASP A 387 -32.78 -8.63 29.66
N ARG A 388 -34.11 -8.62 29.59
CA ARG A 388 -35.01 -8.34 30.74
C ARG A 388 -34.83 -9.30 31.91
N ALA A 389 -34.31 -10.50 31.66
CA ALA A 389 -34.04 -11.47 32.71
C ALA A 389 -32.70 -11.20 33.44
N MET A 390 -31.88 -10.27 32.93
CA MET A 390 -30.58 -9.90 33.49
C MET A 390 -30.65 -8.66 34.36
N ASP A 391 -29.70 -8.52 35.28
CA ASP A 391 -29.46 -7.25 35.98
C ASP A 391 -28.65 -6.28 35.10
N LEU A 392 -28.74 -4.98 35.42
CA LEU A 392 -28.09 -3.91 34.65
C LEU A 392 -26.56 -4.06 34.59
N ASP A 393 -25.90 -4.46 35.69
CA ASP A 393 -24.44 -4.60 35.71
C ASP A 393 -23.98 -5.74 34.80
N THR A 394 -24.73 -6.83 34.77
CA THR A 394 -24.46 -7.98 33.91
C THR A 394 -24.57 -7.62 32.43
N VAL A 395 -25.68 -6.99 32.02
CA VAL A 395 -25.86 -6.59 30.62
C VAL A 395 -24.84 -5.54 30.20
N ARG A 396 -24.54 -4.56 31.06
CA ARG A 396 -23.52 -3.53 30.81
C ARG A 396 -22.14 -4.14 30.57
N ARG A 397 -21.68 -5.05 31.45
CA ARG A 397 -20.37 -5.70 31.29
C ARG A 397 -20.27 -6.47 29.98
N ARG A 398 -21.34 -7.17 29.59
CA ARG A 398 -21.40 -7.88 28.32
C ARG A 398 -21.27 -6.91 27.14
N THR A 399 -22.06 -5.84 27.10
CA THR A 399 -22.02 -4.86 26.01
C THR A 399 -20.65 -4.18 25.89
N VAL A 400 -20.01 -3.84 27.02
CA VAL A 400 -18.63 -3.32 27.03
C VAL A 400 -17.67 -4.33 26.40
N ALA A 401 -17.76 -5.62 26.77
CA ALA A 401 -16.89 -6.65 26.20
C ALA A 401 -17.06 -6.79 24.68
N SER A 402 -18.31 -6.82 24.20
CA SER A 402 -18.63 -6.86 22.76
C SER A 402 -18.05 -5.66 22.03
N ARG A 403 -18.20 -4.47 22.59
CA ARG A 403 -17.65 -3.23 22.03
C ARG A 403 -16.13 -3.26 21.93
N GLU A 404 -15.44 -3.64 23.02
CA GLU A 404 -13.97 -3.72 23.02
C GLU A 404 -13.46 -4.77 22.04
N GLN A 405 -14.19 -5.88 21.85
CA GLN A 405 -13.86 -6.87 20.83
C GLN A 405 -13.96 -6.27 19.42
N LEU A 406 -15.03 -5.53 19.10
CA LEU A 406 -15.18 -4.90 17.78
C LEU A 406 -14.14 -3.79 17.54
N LEU A 407 -13.79 -3.00 18.56
CA LEU A 407 -12.70 -2.01 18.47
C LEU A 407 -11.34 -2.67 18.27
N THR A 408 -11.07 -3.78 18.97
CA THR A 408 -9.83 -4.55 18.77
C THR A 408 -9.74 -5.06 17.34
N MET A 409 -10.86 -5.54 16.78
CA MET A 409 -10.91 -5.95 15.37
C MET A 409 -10.64 -4.80 14.40
N LEU A 410 -11.12 -3.58 14.67
CA LEU A 410 -10.81 -2.39 13.86
C LEU A 410 -9.31 -2.06 13.86
N ARG A 411 -8.65 -2.15 15.02
CA ARG A 411 -7.23 -1.82 15.22
C ARG A 411 -6.27 -2.85 14.64
N ASP A 412 -6.56 -4.11 14.90
CA ASP A 412 -5.62 -5.21 14.62
C ASP A 412 -5.73 -5.72 13.18
N ARG A 413 -6.86 -5.43 12.50
CA ARG A 413 -7.05 -5.86 11.12
C ARG A 413 -6.37 -4.91 10.14
N PRO A 414 -5.52 -5.40 9.21
CA PRO A 414 -4.87 -4.56 8.23
C PRO A 414 -5.91 -3.86 7.34
N VAL A 415 -5.60 -2.62 6.94
CA VAL A 415 -6.50 -1.76 6.15
C VAL A 415 -6.90 -2.41 4.82
N GLU A 416 -6.02 -3.24 4.26
CA GLU A 416 -6.19 -4.02 3.04
C GLU A 416 -7.33 -5.07 3.16
N ALA A 417 -7.60 -5.55 4.36
CA ALA A 417 -8.62 -6.57 4.61
C ALA A 417 -10.02 -5.97 4.81
N TRP A 418 -10.14 -4.65 4.87
CA TRP A 418 -11.45 -3.99 4.97
C TRP A 418 -12.09 -3.84 3.59
N THR A 419 -13.38 -4.17 3.54
CA THR A 419 -14.29 -3.82 2.44
C THR A 419 -15.21 -2.70 2.90
N GLY A 420 -15.82 -1.98 1.94
CA GLY A 420 -16.83 -0.97 2.25
C GLY A 420 -18.02 -1.56 3.00
N PHE A 421 -18.43 -2.78 2.65
CA PHE A 421 -19.47 -3.50 3.39
C PHE A 421 -19.06 -3.79 4.85
N GLY A 422 -17.89 -4.39 5.07
CA GLY A 422 -17.43 -4.75 6.41
C GLY A 422 -17.30 -3.51 7.32
N LEU A 423 -16.73 -2.43 6.79
CA LEU A 423 -16.52 -1.22 7.55
C LEU A 423 -17.82 -0.44 7.79
N ALA A 424 -18.73 -0.38 6.82
CA ALA A 424 -20.06 0.21 7.01
C ALA A 424 -20.85 -0.52 8.11
N TRP A 425 -20.72 -1.83 8.23
CA TRP A 425 -21.34 -2.60 9.31
C TRP A 425 -20.74 -2.31 10.68
N ALA A 426 -19.40 -2.30 10.79
CA ALA A 426 -18.72 -1.95 12.02
C ALA A 426 -19.10 -0.54 12.48
N ARG A 427 -19.02 0.44 11.57
CA ARG A 427 -19.43 1.82 11.79
C ARG A 427 -20.89 1.95 12.18
N GLY A 428 -21.78 1.29 11.44
CA GLY A 428 -23.22 1.34 11.66
C GLY A 428 -23.58 0.90 13.08
N ASN A 429 -22.91 -0.11 13.62
CA ASN A 429 -23.20 -0.63 14.97
C ASN A 429 -22.39 0.05 16.09
N LEU A 430 -21.23 0.65 15.78
CA LEU A 430 -20.41 1.37 16.76
C LEU A 430 -20.74 2.85 16.91
N ALA A 431 -21.22 3.50 15.85
CA ALA A 431 -21.51 4.92 15.85
C ALA A 431 -22.96 5.21 15.45
N GLY A 432 -23.42 4.66 14.32
CA GLY A 432 -24.78 4.93 13.82
C GLY A 432 -25.87 4.49 14.80
N HIS A 433 -25.76 3.29 15.34
CA HIS A 433 -26.72 2.73 16.28
C HIS A 433 -26.72 3.45 17.63
N LEU A 434 -25.56 3.95 18.06
CA LEU A 434 -25.48 4.81 19.25
C LEU A 434 -26.15 6.17 19.00
N ASP A 435 -25.99 6.76 17.81
CA ASP A 435 -26.67 8.00 17.41
C ASP A 435 -28.20 7.83 17.41
N GLU A 436 -28.71 6.69 16.92
CA GLU A 436 -30.15 6.38 16.95
C GLU A 436 -30.70 6.40 18.38
N HIS A 437 -30.02 5.74 19.32
CA HIS A 437 -30.43 5.74 20.73
C HIS A 437 -30.28 7.09 21.41
N LEU A 438 -29.22 7.84 21.12
CA LEU A 438 -29.07 9.21 21.59
C LEU A 438 -30.21 10.11 21.08
N GLY A 439 -30.60 9.95 19.81
CA GLY A 439 -31.72 10.69 19.23
C GLY A 439 -33.04 10.43 19.93
N PHE A 440 -33.33 9.18 20.32
CA PHE A 440 -34.52 8.87 21.10
C PHE A 440 -34.52 9.53 22.49
N LEU A 441 -33.37 9.51 23.18
CA LEU A 441 -33.21 10.14 24.49
C LEU A 441 -33.35 11.67 24.43
N GLU A 442 -32.89 12.28 23.34
CA GLU A 442 -33.00 13.72 23.11
C GLU A 442 -34.45 14.11 22.78
N ALA A 443 -35.13 13.36 21.91
CA ALA A 443 -36.53 13.62 21.56
C ALA A 443 -37.49 13.46 22.75
N GLY A 444 -37.26 12.45 23.61
CA GLY A 444 -38.10 12.21 24.78
C GLY A 444 -37.98 13.27 25.89
N ARG A 445 -37.01 14.18 25.82
CA ARG A 445 -36.85 15.29 26.79
C ARG A 445 -37.68 16.53 26.46
N ASP A 446 -38.14 16.63 25.21
CA ASP A 446 -38.92 17.77 24.72
C ASP A 446 -40.44 17.58 24.89
N GLU A 447 -40.88 16.39 25.30
CA GLU A 447 -42.26 16.04 25.69
C GLU A 447 -42.48 16.17 27.20
#